data_AF-A0A0T2KR53-F1
#
_entry.id   AF-A0A0T2KR53-F1
#
_cell.length_a   1.000
_cell.length_b   1.000
_cell.length_c   1.000
_cell.angle_alpha   90.00
_cell.angle_beta   90.00
_cell.angle_gamma   90.00
#
_symmetry.space_group_name_H-M   'P 1'
#
loop_
_entity.id
_entity.type
_entity.pdbx_description
1 polymer ?
#
loop_
_entity_poly.entity_id
_entity_poly.type
_entity_poly.pdbx_seq_one_letter_code
_entity_poly.pdbx_strand_id
1 'polypeptide(L)'
;MPAPVIIADQLVKTYASKGKPDFVAVDGLSFEVAPGESFGLLGPNGAGKSTTMKMIGAVSTRTSGSLSILGLDPDQYGPEIRSRLGVVPQQDNLDGELNARENLYIYGRYFGLPGKVCAQKADELLAFAALEDKAKSKVDQLSGGMKRRLTIARGLINDPRILLLDEPTTGLDPQARHVLWDRLFRLKERGTTLVLTTHYMDEAEQLCDRLIVVDKGRIMAEGTPASLIREYSSREVLEVRFGSDRNEQVAPQLQGIGDRVDVLPDRILVYADDGERALERITALGLQPHTSLVRRSSLEDVFLRLTGRTLIE
;
A
#
# COMPACT_ATOMS: atom_id res chain seq x y z
N MET A 1 -5.93 -13.77 21.80
CA MET A 1 -6.10 -12.90 20.60
C MET A 1 -7.17 -13.53 19.73
N PRO A 2 -8.02 -12.73 19.05
CA PRO A 2 -8.97 -13.29 18.09
C PRO A 2 -8.21 -13.98 16.94
N ALA A 3 -8.82 -15.00 16.34
CA ALA A 3 -8.21 -15.75 15.24
C ALA A 3 -8.00 -14.85 14.00
N PRO A 4 -6.89 -15.02 13.24
CA PRO A 4 -6.65 -14.27 12.01
C PRO A 4 -7.78 -14.45 10.99
N VAL A 5 -8.06 -13.39 10.22
CA VAL A 5 -9.03 -13.40 9.12
C VAL A 5 -8.41 -13.78 7.79
N ILE A 6 -7.10 -13.68 7.66
CA ILE A 6 -6.31 -14.17 6.53
C ILE A 6 -5.12 -14.93 7.10
N ILE A 7 -4.87 -16.13 6.58
CA ILE A 7 -3.67 -16.92 6.87
C ILE A 7 -3.12 -17.39 5.52
N ALA A 8 -1.91 -16.95 5.20
CA ALA A 8 -1.14 -17.44 4.06
C ALA A 8 0.07 -18.19 4.60
N ASP A 9 0.30 -19.41 4.10
CA ASP A 9 1.47 -20.22 4.46
C ASP A 9 2.12 -20.76 3.20
N GLN A 10 3.40 -20.41 3.01
CA GLN A 10 4.22 -20.76 1.85
C GLN A 10 3.48 -20.54 0.51
N LEU A 11 2.76 -19.43 0.39
CA LEU A 11 1.90 -19.14 -0.75
C LEU A 11 2.75 -18.89 -2.01
N VAL A 12 2.47 -19.63 -3.09
CA VAL A 12 3.19 -19.54 -4.36
C VAL A 12 2.22 -19.32 -5.52
N LYS A 13 2.60 -18.46 -6.47
CA LYS A 13 1.91 -18.30 -7.75
C LYS A 13 2.91 -18.22 -8.90
N THR A 14 2.76 -19.15 -9.82
CA THR A 14 3.51 -19.24 -11.07
C THR A 14 2.57 -19.06 -12.25
N TYR A 15 2.97 -18.25 -13.21
CA TYR A 15 2.28 -18.08 -14.49
C TYR A 15 3.08 -18.77 -15.60
N ALA A 16 2.49 -19.80 -16.18
CA ALA A 16 3.05 -20.46 -17.35
C ALA A 16 2.70 -19.68 -18.62
N SER A 17 3.67 -19.52 -19.52
CA SER A 17 3.45 -18.91 -20.83
C SER A 17 4.13 -19.74 -21.92
N LYS A 18 3.40 -20.05 -22.99
CA LYS A 18 3.88 -20.94 -24.05
C LYS A 18 5.13 -20.33 -24.71
N GLY A 19 6.24 -21.06 -24.68
CA GLY A 19 7.51 -20.64 -25.30
C GLY A 19 8.33 -19.67 -24.46
N LYS A 20 7.97 -19.43 -23.19
CA LYS A 20 8.77 -18.66 -22.22
C LYS A 20 8.95 -19.49 -20.94
N PRO A 21 10.02 -19.25 -20.16
CA PRO A 21 10.12 -19.81 -18.83
C PRO A 21 8.95 -19.36 -17.96
N ASP A 22 8.56 -20.22 -17.03
CA ASP A 22 7.52 -19.95 -16.04
C ASP A 22 7.90 -18.72 -15.20
N PHE A 23 6.95 -17.80 -15.03
CA PHE A 23 7.15 -16.60 -14.24
C PHE A 23 6.59 -16.81 -12.83
N VAL A 24 7.47 -16.88 -11.83
CA VAL A 24 7.10 -16.96 -10.42
C VAL A 24 6.80 -15.56 -9.91
N ALA A 25 5.52 -15.23 -9.77
CA ALA A 25 5.07 -13.92 -9.32
C ALA A 25 5.02 -13.82 -7.79
N VAL A 26 4.81 -14.94 -7.10
CA VAL A 26 4.77 -15.05 -5.65
C VAL A 26 5.51 -16.33 -5.28
N ASP A 27 6.46 -16.24 -4.35
CA ASP A 27 7.44 -17.30 -4.05
C ASP A 27 7.55 -17.55 -2.54
N GLY A 28 6.52 -18.16 -1.96
CA GLY A 28 6.54 -18.65 -0.58
C GLY A 28 6.15 -17.62 0.48
N LEU A 29 5.21 -16.71 0.19
CA LEU A 29 4.76 -15.72 1.17
C LEU A 29 4.02 -16.41 2.33
N SER A 30 4.43 -16.09 3.57
CA SER A 30 3.78 -16.57 4.79
C SER A 30 3.48 -15.38 5.69
N PHE A 31 2.21 -15.14 6.00
CA PHE A 31 1.77 -14.02 6.84
C PHE A 31 0.34 -14.24 7.34
N GLU A 32 -0.02 -13.50 8.38
CA GLU A 32 -1.36 -13.51 8.98
C GLU A 32 -1.90 -12.09 9.11
N VAL A 33 -3.21 -11.93 8.94
CA VAL A 33 -3.91 -10.65 9.16
C VAL A 33 -4.95 -10.82 10.25
N ALA A 34 -4.84 -10.02 11.30
CA ALA A 34 -5.78 -10.02 12.41
C ALA A 34 -7.09 -9.29 12.04
N PRO A 35 -8.23 -9.65 12.66
CA PRO A 35 -9.48 -8.93 12.44
C PRO A 35 -9.37 -7.47 12.92
N GLY A 36 -9.83 -6.53 12.09
CA GLY A 36 -9.80 -5.09 12.37
C GLY A 36 -8.42 -4.44 12.20
N GLU A 37 -7.43 -5.20 11.73
CA GLU A 37 -6.10 -4.70 11.39
C GLU A 37 -6.12 -3.98 10.04
N SER A 38 -5.26 -2.98 9.89
CA SER A 38 -4.86 -2.45 8.59
C SER A 38 -3.49 -3.01 8.22
N PHE A 39 -3.50 -3.93 7.24
CA PHE A 39 -2.32 -4.68 6.82
C PHE A 39 -1.83 -4.24 5.43
N GLY A 40 -0.56 -3.86 5.35
CA GLY A 40 0.07 -3.38 4.12
C GLY A 40 0.91 -4.43 3.40
N LEU A 41 0.80 -4.48 2.07
CA LEU A 41 1.80 -5.09 1.20
C LEU A 41 2.56 -3.94 0.54
N LEU A 42 3.78 -3.69 1.01
CA LEU A 42 4.66 -2.64 0.50
C LEU A 42 5.70 -3.27 -0.42
N GLY A 43 5.98 -2.65 -1.57
CA GLY A 43 6.96 -3.20 -2.50
C GLY A 43 7.00 -2.45 -3.83
N PRO A 44 8.02 -2.66 -4.67
CA PRO A 44 8.06 -2.07 -6.00
C PRO A 44 7.03 -2.69 -6.94
N ASN A 45 6.87 -2.11 -8.12
CA ASN A 45 6.08 -2.70 -9.19
C ASN A 45 6.66 -4.07 -9.57
N GLY A 46 5.79 -5.05 -9.84
CA GLY A 46 6.24 -6.41 -10.16
C GLY A 46 6.64 -7.27 -8.96
N ALA A 47 6.63 -6.76 -7.72
CA ALA A 47 7.01 -7.52 -6.54
C ALA A 47 6.05 -8.68 -6.15
N GLY A 48 4.89 -8.80 -6.81
CA GLY A 48 3.90 -9.84 -6.52
C GLY A 48 2.67 -9.35 -5.74
N LYS A 49 2.64 -8.10 -5.28
CA LYS A 49 1.56 -7.50 -4.47
C LYS A 49 0.16 -7.72 -5.05
N SER A 50 -0.08 -7.29 -6.29
CA SER A 50 -1.40 -7.42 -6.93
C SER A 50 -1.74 -8.89 -7.26
N THR A 51 -0.73 -9.76 -7.44
CA THR A 51 -0.96 -11.20 -7.58
C THR A 51 -1.44 -11.80 -6.27
N THR A 52 -0.82 -11.43 -5.14
CA THR A 52 -1.27 -11.82 -3.80
C THR A 52 -2.68 -11.32 -3.52
N MET A 53 -2.99 -10.05 -3.85
CA MET A 53 -4.34 -9.50 -3.71
C MET A 53 -5.40 -10.27 -4.51
N LYS A 54 -5.08 -10.70 -5.73
CA LYS A 54 -6.00 -11.51 -6.55
C LYS A 54 -6.26 -12.89 -5.95
N MET A 55 -5.27 -13.49 -5.28
CA MET A 55 -5.45 -14.76 -4.56
C MET A 55 -6.34 -14.56 -3.32
N ILE A 56 -6.07 -13.52 -2.52
CA ILE A 56 -6.91 -13.16 -1.36
C ILE A 56 -8.34 -12.84 -1.79
N GLY A 57 -8.52 -12.14 -2.92
CA GLY A 57 -9.81 -11.82 -3.53
C GLY A 57 -10.55 -13.00 -4.14
N ALA A 58 -9.99 -14.22 -4.09
CA ALA A 58 -10.53 -15.43 -4.70
C ALA A 58 -10.87 -15.25 -6.20
N VAL A 59 -10.03 -14.51 -6.93
CA VAL A 59 -10.13 -14.32 -8.39
C VAL A 59 -8.92 -14.87 -9.15
N SER A 60 -7.93 -15.39 -8.44
CA SER A 60 -6.79 -16.13 -8.98
C SER A 60 -6.46 -17.28 -8.04
N THR A 61 -6.31 -18.49 -8.57
CA THR A 61 -5.94 -19.66 -7.76
C THR A 61 -4.45 -19.64 -7.40
N ARG A 62 -4.05 -20.28 -6.31
CA ARG A 62 -2.63 -20.48 -5.98
C ARG A 62 -2.01 -21.61 -6.81
N THR A 63 -0.69 -21.61 -6.96
CA THR A 63 0.05 -22.73 -7.56
C THR A 63 0.40 -23.78 -6.49
N SER A 64 0.85 -23.33 -5.31
CA SER A 64 1.08 -24.17 -4.13
C SER A 64 0.99 -23.33 -2.85
N GLY A 65 1.18 -23.97 -1.70
CA GLY A 65 0.96 -23.38 -0.38
C GLY A 65 -0.50 -23.46 0.07
N SER A 66 -0.80 -22.80 1.19
CA SER A 66 -2.15 -22.72 1.73
C SER A 66 -2.59 -21.27 1.93
N LEU A 67 -3.89 -21.04 1.74
CA LEU A 67 -4.53 -19.75 1.94
C LEU A 67 -5.90 -19.97 2.56
N SER A 68 -6.16 -19.30 3.68
CA SER A 68 -7.44 -19.30 4.37
C SER A 68 -7.95 -17.87 4.52
N ILE A 69 -9.16 -17.61 4.05
CA ILE A 69 -9.85 -16.32 4.15
C ILE A 69 -11.13 -16.54 4.94
N LEU A 70 -11.23 -15.91 6.12
CA LEU A 70 -12.34 -16.09 7.06
C LEU A 70 -12.56 -17.57 7.44
N GLY A 71 -11.49 -18.37 7.46
CA GLY A 71 -11.54 -19.80 7.75
C GLY A 71 -11.87 -20.69 6.56
N LEU A 72 -11.99 -20.13 5.34
CA LEU A 72 -12.37 -20.83 4.13
C LEU A 72 -11.25 -20.82 3.08
N ASP A 73 -11.10 -21.91 2.33
CA ASP A 73 -10.17 -21.98 1.20
C ASP A 73 -10.76 -21.22 -0.03
N PRO A 74 -10.08 -20.19 -0.57
CA PRO A 74 -10.58 -19.40 -1.69
C PRO A 74 -10.76 -20.18 -3.00
N ASP A 75 -10.01 -21.27 -3.20
CA ASP A 75 -10.13 -22.10 -4.41
C ASP A 75 -11.38 -23.00 -4.35
N GLN A 76 -11.92 -23.25 -3.15
CA GLN A 76 -13.12 -24.07 -2.93
C GLN A 76 -14.38 -23.22 -2.67
N TYR A 77 -14.24 -22.14 -1.89
CA TYR A 77 -15.35 -21.32 -1.38
C TYR A 77 -15.35 -19.89 -1.94
N GLY A 78 -14.73 -19.67 -3.11
CA GLY A 78 -14.54 -18.35 -3.70
C GLY A 78 -15.80 -17.45 -3.72
N PRO A 79 -16.98 -17.91 -4.18
CA PRO A 79 -18.20 -17.09 -4.16
C PRO A 79 -18.62 -16.64 -2.75
N GLU A 80 -18.52 -17.52 -1.75
CA GLU A 80 -18.87 -17.22 -0.36
C GLU A 80 -17.91 -16.17 0.22
N ILE A 81 -16.60 -16.35 -0.02
CA ILE A 81 -15.57 -15.38 0.39
C ILE A 81 -15.85 -14.03 -0.28
N ARG A 82 -16.03 -13.97 -1.60
CA ARG A 82 -16.28 -12.71 -2.32
C ARG A 82 -17.54 -11.99 -1.84
N SER A 83 -18.55 -12.70 -1.33
CA SER A 83 -19.73 -12.07 -0.73
C SER A 83 -19.42 -11.26 0.54
N ARG A 84 -18.30 -11.57 1.22
CA ARG A 84 -17.82 -10.92 2.45
C ARG A 84 -16.66 -9.95 2.23
N LEU A 85 -16.14 -9.86 0.99
CA LEU A 85 -15.04 -8.97 0.62
C LEU A 85 -15.55 -7.72 -0.07
N GLY A 86 -14.89 -6.61 0.21
CA GLY A 86 -14.95 -5.39 -0.61
C GLY A 86 -13.68 -5.32 -1.43
N VAL A 87 -13.78 -4.98 -2.72
CA VAL A 87 -12.59 -4.88 -3.59
C VAL A 87 -12.57 -3.53 -4.28
N VAL A 88 -11.47 -2.80 -4.07
CA VAL A 88 -11.15 -1.55 -4.71
C VAL A 88 -9.93 -1.80 -5.61
N PRO A 89 -10.12 -2.00 -6.93
CA PRO A 89 -9.02 -2.24 -7.86
C PRO A 89 -8.16 -0.98 -8.06
N GLN A 90 -6.97 -1.12 -8.63
CA GLN A 90 -6.10 0.02 -8.96
C GLN A 90 -6.77 1.00 -9.95
N GLN A 91 -7.41 0.47 -10.99
CA GLN A 91 -8.13 1.28 -11.98
C GLN A 91 -9.63 1.34 -11.66
N ASP A 92 -10.20 2.53 -11.72
CA ASP A 92 -11.64 2.72 -11.57
C ASP A 92 -12.39 2.03 -12.72
N ASN A 93 -13.28 1.11 -12.38
CA ASN A 93 -14.14 0.36 -13.30
C ASN A 93 -15.62 0.69 -13.03
N LEU A 94 -15.91 1.99 -12.87
CA LEU A 94 -17.27 2.52 -12.77
C LEU A 94 -17.92 2.54 -14.16
N ASP A 95 -19.24 2.41 -14.20
CA ASP A 95 -20.00 2.52 -15.45
C ASP A 95 -20.21 4.01 -15.78
N GLY A 96 -19.64 4.45 -16.90
CA GLY A 96 -19.67 5.84 -17.39
C GLY A 96 -21.04 6.34 -17.81
N GLU A 97 -21.92 5.42 -18.24
CA GLU A 97 -23.27 5.78 -18.70
C GLU A 97 -24.23 6.06 -17.55
N LEU A 98 -23.94 5.50 -16.39
CA LEU A 98 -24.72 5.63 -15.17
C LEU A 98 -24.27 6.84 -14.33
N ASN A 99 -25.19 7.37 -13.53
CA ASN A 99 -24.82 8.35 -12.50
C ASN A 99 -24.17 7.69 -11.29
N ALA A 100 -23.61 8.52 -10.40
CA ALA A 100 -22.91 8.05 -9.21
C ALA A 100 -23.80 7.18 -8.30
N ARG A 101 -25.06 7.56 -8.10
CA ARG A 101 -26.01 6.82 -7.26
C ARG A 101 -26.41 5.49 -7.90
N GLU A 102 -26.66 5.48 -9.20
CA GLU A 102 -27.02 4.28 -9.97
C GLU A 102 -25.90 3.24 -9.96
N ASN A 103 -24.64 3.68 -10.07
CA ASN A 103 -23.48 2.82 -9.95
C ASN A 103 -23.49 2.02 -8.63
N LEU A 104 -23.76 2.69 -7.51
CA LEU A 104 -23.84 2.04 -6.19
C LEU A 104 -25.06 1.12 -6.08
N TYR A 105 -26.22 1.60 -6.53
CA TYR A 105 -27.47 0.85 -6.49
C TYR A 105 -27.37 -0.48 -7.26
N ILE A 106 -26.89 -0.42 -8.50
CA ILE A 106 -26.76 -1.60 -9.37
C ILE A 106 -25.73 -2.58 -8.81
N TYR A 107 -24.62 -2.09 -8.26
CA TYR A 107 -23.62 -2.96 -7.65
C TYR A 107 -24.19 -3.75 -6.47
N GLY A 108 -25.04 -3.13 -5.64
CA GLY A 108 -25.75 -3.83 -4.57
C GLY A 108 -26.69 -4.92 -5.08
N ARG A 109 -27.27 -4.75 -6.27
CA ARG A 109 -28.11 -5.77 -6.91
C ARG A 109 -27.29 -7.00 -7.33
N TYR A 110 -26.03 -6.84 -7.73
CA TYR A 110 -25.13 -7.97 -8.01
C TYR A 110 -24.84 -8.83 -6.77
N PHE A 111 -24.86 -8.23 -5.57
CA PHE A 111 -24.80 -8.94 -4.29
C PHE A 111 -26.16 -9.51 -3.84
N GLY A 112 -27.21 -9.41 -4.67
CA GLY A 112 -28.54 -9.92 -4.35
C GLY A 112 -29.32 -9.10 -3.32
N LEU A 113 -28.83 -7.91 -2.93
CA LEU A 113 -29.49 -7.07 -1.92
C LEU A 113 -30.84 -6.54 -2.41
N PRO A 114 -31.91 -6.53 -1.59
CA PRO A 114 -33.20 -5.99 -2.00
C PRO A 114 -33.11 -4.53 -2.48
N GLY A 115 -33.89 -4.15 -3.49
CA GLY A 115 -33.81 -2.80 -4.09
C GLY A 115 -33.93 -1.66 -3.08
N LYS A 116 -34.81 -1.79 -2.07
CA LYS A 116 -34.93 -0.80 -0.99
C LYS A 116 -33.63 -0.67 -0.18
N VAL A 117 -32.95 -1.78 0.10
CA VAL A 117 -31.66 -1.80 0.80
C VAL A 117 -30.58 -1.18 -0.08
N CYS A 118 -30.54 -1.51 -1.38
CA CYS A 118 -29.61 -0.87 -2.33
C CYS A 118 -29.78 0.64 -2.37
N ALA A 119 -31.03 1.14 -2.41
CA ALA A 119 -31.30 2.57 -2.45
C ALA A 119 -30.79 3.28 -1.19
N GLN A 120 -31.10 2.73 -0.01
CA GLN A 120 -30.63 3.26 1.27
C GLN A 120 -29.10 3.25 1.35
N LYS A 121 -28.47 2.12 1.03
CA LYS A 121 -27.01 2.00 1.03
C LYS A 121 -26.33 2.93 0.04
N ALA A 122 -26.90 3.12 -1.15
CA ALA A 122 -26.35 4.06 -2.13
C ALA A 122 -26.29 5.49 -1.56
N ASP A 123 -27.33 5.92 -0.86
CA ASP A 123 -27.37 7.25 -0.23
C ASP A 123 -26.36 7.35 0.93
N GLU A 124 -26.27 6.34 1.80
CA GLU A 124 -25.29 6.26 2.88
C GLU A 124 -23.85 6.29 2.37
N LEU A 125 -23.57 5.59 1.26
CA LEU A 125 -22.25 5.47 0.67
C LEU A 125 -21.84 6.71 -0.13
N LEU A 126 -22.79 7.43 -0.73
CA LEU A 126 -22.53 8.76 -1.28
C LEU A 126 -22.12 9.74 -0.18
N ALA A 127 -22.80 9.69 0.98
CA ALA A 127 -22.43 10.51 2.13
C ALA A 127 -21.07 10.13 2.70
N PHE A 128 -20.76 8.84 2.76
CA PHE A 128 -19.42 8.38 3.11
C PHE A 128 -18.35 8.93 2.16
N ALA A 129 -18.62 8.93 0.84
CA ALA A 129 -17.73 9.46 -0.18
C ALA A 129 -17.69 11.00 -0.27
N ALA A 130 -18.59 11.70 0.44
CA ALA A 130 -18.85 13.14 0.27
C ALA A 130 -19.12 13.50 -1.21
N LEU A 131 -20.13 12.84 -1.78
CA LEU A 131 -20.57 12.93 -3.18
C LEU A 131 -22.10 13.10 -3.32
N GLU A 132 -22.81 13.48 -2.27
CA GLU A 132 -24.26 13.66 -2.26
C GLU A 132 -24.72 14.64 -3.36
N ASP A 133 -24.03 15.77 -3.49
CA ASP A 133 -24.31 16.79 -4.51
C ASP A 133 -24.02 16.31 -5.95
N LYS A 134 -23.33 15.18 -6.08
CA LYS A 134 -22.98 14.53 -7.36
C LYS A 134 -23.77 13.25 -7.60
N ALA A 135 -24.75 12.92 -6.76
CA ALA A 135 -25.55 11.70 -6.86
C ALA A 135 -26.13 11.47 -8.27
N LYS A 136 -26.57 12.54 -8.94
CA LYS A 136 -27.19 12.52 -10.27
C LYS A 136 -26.23 12.85 -11.41
N SER A 137 -24.97 13.16 -11.13
CA SER A 137 -23.96 13.41 -12.16
C SER A 137 -23.53 12.09 -12.78
N LYS A 138 -23.38 12.05 -14.12
CA LYS A 138 -22.77 10.90 -14.81
C LYS A 138 -21.35 10.70 -14.31
N VAL A 139 -20.90 9.45 -14.22
CA VAL A 139 -19.55 9.13 -13.76
C VAL A 139 -18.49 9.86 -14.59
N ASP A 140 -18.67 10.00 -15.89
CA ASP A 140 -17.71 10.69 -16.77
C ASP A 140 -17.54 12.18 -16.47
N GLN A 141 -18.48 12.79 -15.75
CA GLN A 141 -18.41 14.19 -15.31
C GLN A 141 -17.66 14.35 -13.97
N LEU A 142 -17.30 13.25 -13.31
CA LEU A 142 -16.58 13.27 -12.03
C LEU A 142 -15.08 13.43 -12.27
N SER A 143 -14.40 14.18 -11.39
CA SER A 143 -12.94 14.22 -11.39
C SER A 143 -12.35 12.86 -10.98
N GLY A 144 -11.07 12.61 -11.27
CA GLY A 144 -10.39 11.36 -10.87
C GLY A 144 -10.53 11.05 -9.38
N GLY A 145 -10.32 12.06 -8.51
CA GLY A 145 -10.52 11.88 -7.06
C GLY A 145 -11.97 11.61 -6.64
N MET A 146 -12.95 12.14 -7.37
CA MET A 146 -14.36 11.80 -7.15
C MET A 146 -14.67 10.36 -7.59
N LYS A 147 -14.17 9.93 -8.76
CA LYS A 147 -14.30 8.54 -9.23
C LYS A 147 -13.68 7.57 -8.23
N ARG A 148 -12.48 7.87 -7.72
CA ARG A 148 -11.81 7.02 -6.72
C ARG A 148 -12.61 6.86 -5.43
N ARG A 149 -13.12 7.98 -4.87
CA ARG A 149 -13.97 7.93 -3.67
C ARG A 149 -15.26 7.14 -3.92
N LEU A 150 -15.85 7.25 -5.11
CA LEU A 150 -17.03 6.47 -5.50
C LEU A 150 -16.71 4.97 -5.63
N THR A 151 -15.57 4.60 -6.23
CA THR A 151 -15.10 3.21 -6.30
C THR A 151 -14.94 2.59 -4.92
N ILE A 152 -14.39 3.35 -3.97
CA ILE A 152 -14.20 2.90 -2.59
C ILE A 152 -15.54 2.74 -1.88
N ALA A 153 -16.44 3.71 -2.01
CA ALA A 153 -17.81 3.60 -1.53
C ALA A 153 -18.52 2.36 -2.10
N ARG A 154 -18.36 2.09 -3.40
CA ARG A 154 -18.93 0.90 -4.04
C ARG A 154 -18.38 -0.41 -3.46
N GLY A 155 -17.10 -0.43 -3.09
CA GLY A 155 -16.46 -1.57 -2.41
C GLY A 155 -17.07 -1.90 -1.04
N LEU A 156 -17.86 -0.99 -0.44
CA LEU A 156 -18.51 -1.17 0.86
C LEU A 156 -19.99 -1.60 0.74
N ILE A 157 -20.51 -1.79 -0.47
CA ILE A 157 -21.95 -2.03 -0.68
C ILE A 157 -22.50 -3.25 0.07
N ASN A 158 -21.65 -4.25 0.32
CA ASN A 158 -21.99 -5.52 0.93
C ASN A 158 -21.61 -5.62 2.42
N ASP A 159 -21.29 -4.50 3.09
CA ASP A 159 -20.78 -4.47 4.47
C ASP A 159 -19.63 -5.47 4.69
N PRO A 160 -18.53 -5.31 3.95
CA PRO A 160 -17.48 -6.31 3.92
C PRO A 160 -16.76 -6.43 5.26
N ARG A 161 -16.33 -7.65 5.60
CA ARG A 161 -15.45 -7.89 6.76
C ARG A 161 -14.00 -7.50 6.47
N ILE A 162 -13.60 -7.64 5.21
CA ILE A 162 -12.26 -7.31 4.71
C ILE A 162 -12.42 -6.42 3.47
N LEU A 163 -11.76 -5.27 3.46
CA LEU A 163 -11.67 -4.38 2.31
C LEU A 163 -10.27 -4.49 1.68
N LEU A 164 -10.22 -4.96 0.44
CA LEU A 164 -9.02 -5.06 -0.38
C LEU A 164 -8.83 -3.78 -1.19
N LEU A 165 -7.69 -3.10 -1.02
CA LEU A 165 -7.38 -1.82 -1.66
C LEU A 165 -6.09 -1.97 -2.49
N ASP A 166 -6.21 -2.06 -3.81
CA ASP A 166 -5.04 -2.12 -4.69
C ASP A 166 -4.64 -0.70 -5.07
N GLU A 167 -3.52 -0.22 -4.51
CA GLU A 167 -3.00 1.16 -4.62
C GLU A 167 -4.09 2.26 -4.47
N PRO A 168 -4.66 2.42 -3.27
CA PRO A 168 -5.83 3.26 -3.03
C PRO A 168 -5.66 4.74 -3.43
N THR A 169 -4.44 5.27 -3.39
CA THR A 169 -4.20 6.71 -3.65
C THR A 169 -3.52 7.03 -4.97
N THR A 170 -3.31 6.06 -5.84
CA THR A 170 -2.68 6.30 -7.16
C THR A 170 -3.51 7.28 -7.98
N GLY A 171 -2.86 8.34 -8.49
CA GLY A 171 -3.50 9.38 -9.29
C GLY A 171 -4.31 10.42 -8.49
N LEU A 172 -4.28 10.38 -7.16
CA LEU A 172 -4.89 11.41 -6.31
C LEU A 172 -3.94 12.56 -6.02
N ASP A 173 -4.46 13.78 -6.01
CA ASP A 173 -3.77 14.93 -5.45
C ASP A 173 -3.61 14.81 -3.92
N PRO A 174 -2.72 15.60 -3.28
CA PRO A 174 -2.46 15.49 -1.85
C PRO A 174 -3.68 15.69 -0.95
N GLN A 175 -4.62 16.58 -1.30
CA GLN A 175 -5.80 16.82 -0.48
C GLN A 175 -6.75 15.62 -0.55
N ALA A 176 -6.99 15.09 -1.75
CA ALA A 176 -7.81 13.90 -1.94
C ALA A 176 -7.24 12.66 -1.21
N ARG A 177 -5.91 12.53 -1.17
CA ARG A 177 -5.20 11.47 -0.43
C ARG A 177 -5.50 11.53 1.07
N HIS A 178 -5.35 12.69 1.69
CA HIS A 178 -5.63 12.85 3.13
C HIS A 178 -7.10 12.58 3.47
N VAL A 179 -8.03 13.04 2.63
CA VAL A 179 -9.45 12.74 2.80
C VAL A 179 -9.70 11.24 2.74
N LEU A 180 -9.08 10.54 1.78
CA LEU A 180 -9.20 9.09 1.69
C LEU A 180 -8.65 8.39 2.95
N TRP A 181 -7.49 8.79 3.43
CA TRP A 181 -6.88 8.20 4.61
C TRP A 181 -7.76 8.33 5.86
N ASP A 182 -8.35 9.50 6.11
CA ASP A 182 -9.32 9.69 7.21
C ASP A 182 -10.54 8.75 7.08
N ARG A 183 -11.03 8.53 5.86
CA ARG A 183 -12.16 7.62 5.61
C ARG A 183 -11.80 6.16 5.87
N LEU A 184 -10.62 5.73 5.43
CA LEU A 184 -10.11 4.37 5.70
C LEU A 184 -9.89 4.15 7.19
N PHE A 185 -9.31 5.14 7.88
CA PHE A 185 -9.16 5.11 9.34
C PHE A 185 -10.51 4.91 10.05
N ARG A 186 -11.55 5.67 9.67
CA ARG A 186 -12.89 5.51 10.25
C ARG A 186 -13.54 4.15 9.96
N LEU A 187 -13.23 3.51 8.83
CA LEU A 187 -13.71 2.16 8.53
C LEU A 187 -13.04 1.13 9.44
N LYS A 188 -11.73 1.25 9.62
CA LYS A 188 -10.96 0.40 10.54
C LYS A 188 -11.49 0.53 11.97
N GLU A 189 -11.77 1.74 12.45
CA GLU A 189 -12.37 1.98 13.78
C GLU A 189 -13.75 1.31 13.96
N ARG A 190 -14.47 1.03 12.86
CA ARG A 190 -15.73 0.26 12.87
C ARG A 190 -15.51 -1.26 12.86
N GLY A 191 -14.26 -1.72 12.88
CA GLY A 191 -13.86 -3.12 12.88
C GLY A 191 -13.66 -3.75 11.51
N THR A 192 -13.71 -2.97 10.42
CA THR A 192 -13.38 -3.49 9.08
C THR A 192 -11.88 -3.77 8.99
N THR A 193 -11.50 -4.96 8.53
CA THR A 193 -10.09 -5.28 8.26
C THR A 193 -9.71 -4.66 6.92
N LEU A 194 -8.58 -3.96 6.86
CA LEU A 194 -8.07 -3.37 5.62
C LEU A 194 -6.85 -4.16 5.16
N VAL A 195 -6.81 -4.51 3.87
CA VAL A 195 -5.62 -5.05 3.23
C VAL A 195 -5.32 -4.17 2.04
N LEU A 196 -4.17 -3.49 2.06
CA LEU A 196 -3.81 -2.55 1.02
C LEU A 196 -2.46 -2.88 0.41
N THR A 197 -2.35 -2.69 -0.89
CA THR A 197 -1.05 -2.65 -1.58
C THR A 197 -0.67 -1.20 -1.80
N THR A 198 0.62 -0.92 -1.64
CA THR A 198 1.13 0.39 -2.00
C THR A 198 2.60 0.31 -2.39
N HIS A 199 3.03 1.31 -3.14
CA HIS A 199 4.44 1.62 -3.38
C HIS A 199 4.81 2.98 -2.76
N TYR A 200 3.88 3.60 -2.02
CA TYR A 200 4.06 4.86 -1.31
C TYR A 200 4.33 4.60 0.17
N MET A 201 5.53 4.95 0.63
CA MET A 201 5.95 4.67 2.01
C MET A 201 5.22 5.53 3.04
N ASP A 202 4.91 6.78 2.71
CA ASP A 202 4.09 7.69 3.52
C ASP A 202 2.68 7.12 3.74
N GLU A 203 2.09 6.52 2.70
CA GLU A 203 0.81 5.83 2.81
C GLU A 203 0.89 4.63 3.76
N ALA A 204 1.92 3.81 3.61
CA ALA A 204 2.09 2.64 4.45
C ALA A 204 2.29 3.03 5.93
N GLU A 205 3.07 4.07 6.21
CA GLU A 205 3.24 4.62 7.56
C GLU A 205 1.95 5.16 8.16
N GLN A 206 1.14 5.85 7.35
CA GLN A 206 -0.07 6.51 7.83
C GLN A 206 -1.24 5.53 8.04
N LEU A 207 -1.34 4.49 7.22
CA LEU A 207 -2.50 3.59 7.21
C LEU A 207 -2.27 2.25 7.89
N CYS A 208 -1.05 1.70 7.89
CA CYS A 208 -0.83 0.31 8.27
C CYS A 208 -0.47 0.17 9.76
N ASP A 209 -1.12 -0.77 10.43
CA ASP A 209 -0.69 -1.25 11.74
C ASP A 209 0.55 -2.14 11.59
N ARG A 210 0.50 -3.03 10.59
CA ARG A 210 1.59 -3.91 10.18
C ARG A 210 1.66 -3.99 8.67
N LEU A 211 2.83 -4.30 8.17
CA LEU A 211 3.05 -4.53 6.75
C LEU A 211 4.12 -5.59 6.53
N ILE A 212 4.10 -6.15 5.32
CA ILE A 212 5.20 -6.90 4.74
C ILE A 212 5.84 -6.07 3.64
N VAL A 213 7.17 -6.02 3.65
CA VAL A 213 7.96 -5.51 2.52
C VAL A 213 8.21 -6.68 1.58
N VAL A 214 7.72 -6.59 0.35
CA VAL A 214 7.80 -7.63 -0.66
C VAL A 214 8.71 -7.17 -1.79
N ASP A 215 9.66 -8.02 -2.16
CA ASP A 215 10.46 -7.87 -3.38
C ASP A 215 10.59 -9.22 -4.08
N LYS A 216 10.50 -9.21 -5.42
CA LYS A 216 10.60 -10.41 -6.27
C LYS A 216 9.80 -11.62 -5.75
N GLY A 217 8.57 -11.39 -5.26
CA GLY A 217 7.67 -12.43 -4.79
C GLY A 217 7.96 -12.96 -3.37
N ARG A 218 8.91 -12.39 -2.63
CA ARG A 218 9.33 -12.83 -1.28
C ARG A 218 9.17 -11.73 -0.25
N ILE A 219 8.95 -12.12 1.00
CA ILE A 219 8.94 -11.19 2.15
C ILE A 219 10.39 -10.87 2.52
N MET A 220 10.74 -9.59 2.49
CA MET A 220 12.04 -9.06 2.88
C MET A 220 12.05 -8.66 4.36
N ALA A 221 10.93 -8.15 4.85
CA ALA A 221 10.73 -7.78 6.25
C ALA A 221 9.24 -7.74 6.58
N GLU A 222 8.91 -7.90 7.86
CA GLU A 222 7.55 -7.84 8.37
C GLU A 222 7.54 -7.13 9.72
N GLY A 223 6.56 -6.25 9.94
CA GLY A 223 6.38 -5.62 11.23
C GLY A 223 5.50 -4.38 11.18
N THR A 224 5.45 -3.65 12.29
CA THR A 224 4.89 -2.30 12.31
C THR A 224 5.84 -1.33 11.61
N PRO A 225 5.36 -0.26 10.96
CA PRO A 225 6.23 0.75 10.35
C PRO A 225 7.35 1.21 11.29
N ALA A 226 7.01 1.54 12.54
CA ALA A 226 7.97 1.99 13.54
C ALA A 226 8.99 0.91 13.94
N SER A 227 8.60 -0.37 13.98
CA SER A 227 9.55 -1.46 14.26
C SER A 227 10.53 -1.66 13.13
N LEU A 228 10.06 -1.61 11.88
CA LEU A 228 10.89 -1.74 10.69
C LEU A 228 11.90 -0.60 10.58
N ILE A 229 11.48 0.64 10.85
CA ILE A 229 12.37 1.80 10.87
C ILE A 229 13.49 1.62 11.91
N ARG A 230 13.15 1.16 13.12
CA ARG A 230 14.15 0.94 14.18
C ARG A 230 15.12 -0.20 13.89
N GLU A 231 14.66 -1.25 13.20
CA GLU A 231 15.50 -2.41 12.89
C GLU A 231 16.42 -2.15 11.70
N TYR A 232 15.92 -1.46 10.68
CA TYR A 232 16.61 -1.32 9.40
C TYR A 232 17.14 0.09 9.13
N SER A 233 16.91 1.09 9.98
CA SER A 233 17.50 2.43 9.80
C SER A 233 18.05 2.98 11.11
N SER A 234 18.99 3.92 11.00
CA SER A 234 19.40 4.75 12.15
C SER A 234 18.26 5.69 12.53
N ARG A 235 18.33 6.34 13.70
CA ARG A 235 17.25 7.20 14.17
C ARG A 235 16.98 8.41 13.25
N GLU A 236 18.03 8.94 12.64
CA GLU A 236 18.00 10.14 11.81
C GLU A 236 18.79 9.95 10.52
N VAL A 237 18.46 10.78 9.54
CA VAL A 237 19.16 10.88 8.26
C VAL A 237 19.52 12.35 8.06
N LEU A 238 20.82 12.61 7.94
CA LEU A 238 21.34 13.89 7.51
C LEU A 238 21.46 13.88 5.98
N GLU A 239 20.72 14.76 5.33
CA GLU A 239 20.84 15.01 3.89
C GLU A 239 21.75 16.21 3.67
N VAL A 240 22.79 16.07 2.85
CA VAL A 240 23.72 17.15 2.48
C VAL A 240 23.87 17.25 0.97
N ARG A 241 24.02 18.47 0.45
CA ARG A 241 24.22 18.74 -0.98
C ARG A 241 25.47 19.57 -1.20
N PHE A 242 26.40 19.07 -2.03
CA PHE A 242 27.61 19.79 -2.43
C PHE A 242 27.61 20.20 -3.92
N GLY A 243 26.53 19.86 -4.64
CA GLY A 243 26.45 19.91 -6.11
C GLY A 243 26.73 18.54 -6.72
N SER A 244 26.08 18.20 -7.85
CA SER A 244 26.08 16.85 -8.44
C SER A 244 27.49 16.27 -8.58
N ASP A 245 28.39 17.02 -9.21
CA ASP A 245 29.75 16.56 -9.52
C ASP A 245 30.63 16.44 -8.27
N ARG A 246 30.30 17.22 -7.24
CA ARG A 246 31.06 17.30 -6.00
C ARG A 246 30.59 16.27 -4.96
N ASN A 247 29.33 15.81 -5.05
CA ASN A 247 28.80 14.78 -4.16
C ASN A 247 29.65 13.49 -4.25
N GLU A 248 29.97 13.03 -5.46
CA GLU A 248 30.81 11.84 -5.66
C GLU A 248 32.24 12.03 -5.13
N GLN A 249 32.81 13.22 -5.26
CA GLN A 249 34.17 13.53 -4.81
C GLN A 249 34.27 13.61 -3.27
N VAL A 250 33.21 14.11 -2.62
CA VAL A 250 33.18 14.32 -1.16
C VAL A 250 32.73 13.05 -0.43
N ALA A 251 31.92 12.19 -1.04
CA ALA A 251 31.38 11.00 -0.39
C ALA A 251 32.42 10.09 0.30
N PRO A 252 33.62 9.84 -0.25
CA PRO A 252 34.65 9.05 0.46
C PRO A 252 35.10 9.66 1.78
N GLN A 253 35.07 11.00 1.89
CA GLN A 253 35.46 11.73 3.11
C GLN A 253 34.39 11.67 4.20
N LEU A 254 33.15 11.32 3.83
CA LEU A 254 32.03 11.20 4.76
C LEU A 254 31.92 9.80 5.38
N GLN A 255 32.70 8.84 4.90
CA GLN A 255 32.72 7.48 5.44
C GLN A 255 33.09 7.50 6.92
N GLY A 256 32.30 6.82 7.76
CA GLY A 256 32.48 6.78 9.21
C GLY A 256 31.97 8.00 9.99
N ILE A 257 31.30 8.96 9.34
CA ILE A 257 30.58 10.04 10.05
C ILE A 257 29.29 9.52 10.69
N GLY A 258 28.59 8.62 10.00
CA GLY A 258 27.45 7.86 10.50
C GLY A 258 27.63 6.37 10.30
N ASP A 259 26.56 5.62 10.51
CA ASP A 259 26.54 4.15 10.38
C ASP A 259 26.56 3.72 8.91
N ARG A 260 26.01 4.56 8.04
CA ARG A 260 25.94 4.33 6.59
C ARG A 260 25.91 5.64 5.83
N VAL A 261 26.55 5.66 4.68
CA VAL A 261 26.57 6.79 3.75
C VAL A 261 26.13 6.33 2.38
N ASP A 262 25.21 7.08 1.80
CA ASP A 262 24.43 6.69 0.64
C ASP A 262 24.45 7.87 -0.36
N VAL A 263 25.14 7.70 -1.49
CA VAL A 263 25.42 8.79 -2.44
C VAL A 263 24.37 8.83 -3.55
N LEU A 264 23.55 9.86 -3.62
CA LEU A 264 22.59 10.09 -4.71
C LEU A 264 23.11 11.18 -5.67
N PRO A 265 22.61 11.24 -6.91
CA PRO A 265 23.04 12.26 -7.87
C PRO A 265 22.87 13.69 -7.35
N ASP A 266 21.79 13.98 -6.61
CA ASP A 266 21.47 15.32 -6.12
C ASP A 266 21.92 15.58 -4.67
N ARG A 267 22.13 14.54 -3.86
CA ARG A 267 22.45 14.66 -2.43
C ARG A 267 23.17 13.44 -1.86
N ILE A 268 23.78 13.57 -0.69
CA ILE A 268 24.32 12.45 0.09
C ILE A 268 23.47 12.27 1.33
N LEU A 269 23.09 11.03 1.63
CA LEU A 269 22.37 10.65 2.84
C LEU A 269 23.38 10.05 3.82
N VAL A 270 23.43 10.60 5.04
CA VAL A 270 24.25 10.09 6.14
C VAL A 270 23.30 9.60 7.23
N TYR A 271 23.24 8.29 7.41
CA TYR A 271 22.44 7.64 8.44
C TYR A 271 23.18 7.68 9.77
N ALA A 272 22.56 8.25 10.80
CA ALA A 272 23.16 8.40 12.11
C ALA A 272 22.09 8.43 13.21
N ASP A 273 22.49 8.12 14.45
CA ASP A 273 21.60 8.29 15.60
C ASP A 273 21.34 9.76 15.97
N ASP A 274 22.29 10.64 15.63
CA ASP A 274 22.25 12.09 15.83
C ASP A 274 22.77 12.79 14.57
N GLY A 275 21.84 13.32 13.77
CA GLY A 275 22.13 13.96 12.49
C GLY A 275 22.78 15.34 12.63
N GLU A 276 22.48 16.07 13.72
CA GLU A 276 23.10 17.37 13.98
C GLU A 276 24.59 17.21 14.28
N ARG A 277 24.93 16.23 15.14
CA ARG A 277 26.33 15.89 15.42
C ARG A 277 27.06 15.38 14.18
N ALA A 278 26.39 14.64 13.30
CA ALA A 278 26.97 14.25 12.02
C ALA A 278 27.31 15.49 11.16
N LEU A 279 26.43 16.49 11.12
CA LEU A 279 26.65 17.73 10.36
C LEU A 279 27.80 18.57 10.95
N GLU A 280 27.92 18.64 12.28
CA GLU A 280 29.04 19.28 12.95
C GLU A 280 30.38 18.64 12.54
N ARG A 281 30.45 17.31 12.48
CA ARG A 281 31.64 16.57 12.04
C ARG A 281 31.99 16.87 10.59
N ILE A 282 31.00 16.96 9.70
CA ILE A 282 31.21 17.34 8.28
C ILE A 282 31.82 18.73 8.20
N THR A 283 31.25 19.68 8.94
CA THR A 283 31.73 21.07 8.96
C THR A 283 33.15 21.17 9.53
N ALA A 284 33.47 20.38 10.55
CA ALA A 284 34.81 20.31 11.15
C ALA A 284 35.88 19.77 10.18
N LEU A 285 35.50 18.99 9.15
CA LEU A 285 36.38 18.57 8.06
C LEU A 285 36.60 19.67 7.00
N GLY A 286 36.02 20.86 7.20
CA GLY A 286 36.08 21.97 6.23
C GLY A 286 35.12 21.80 5.04
N LEU A 287 34.22 20.82 5.11
CA LEU A 287 33.22 20.56 4.07
C LEU A 287 31.98 21.40 4.37
N GLN A 288 31.66 22.34 3.46
CA GLN A 288 30.47 23.19 3.58
C GLN A 288 29.43 22.79 2.54
N PRO A 289 28.36 22.06 2.94
CA PRO A 289 27.28 21.76 2.03
C PRO A 289 26.49 23.02 1.70
N HIS A 290 25.99 23.13 0.46
CA HIS A 290 25.11 24.21 0.04
C HIS A 290 23.78 24.18 0.81
N THR A 291 23.27 22.97 1.06
CA THR A 291 22.10 22.74 1.90
C THR A 291 22.33 21.53 2.77
N SER A 292 21.78 21.57 3.99
CA SER A 292 21.71 20.43 4.89
C SER A 292 20.31 20.33 5.50
N LEU A 293 19.84 19.11 5.73
CA LEU A 293 18.57 18.83 6.39
C LEU A 293 18.75 17.59 7.27
N VAL A 294 18.45 17.72 8.56
CA VAL A 294 18.32 16.57 9.46
C VAL A 294 16.85 16.19 9.53
N ARG A 295 16.53 14.93 9.26
CA ARG A 295 15.17 14.38 9.38
C ARG A 295 15.18 13.05 10.14
N ARG A 296 14.00 12.65 10.61
CA ARG A 296 13.77 11.28 11.10
C ARG A 296 13.86 10.30 9.93
N SER A 297 14.29 9.07 10.25
CA SER A 297 14.18 7.96 9.30
C SER A 297 12.73 7.59 9.03
N SER A 298 12.46 7.13 7.81
CA SER A 298 11.15 6.70 7.33
C SER A 298 11.22 5.29 6.75
N LEU A 299 10.07 4.74 6.36
CA LEU A 299 9.98 3.49 5.60
C LEU A 299 10.66 3.58 4.23
N GLU A 300 10.83 4.78 3.68
CA GLU A 300 11.62 4.97 2.45
C GLU A 300 13.06 4.53 2.66
N ASP A 301 13.67 4.88 3.81
CA ASP A 301 15.03 4.49 4.16
C ASP A 301 15.16 2.98 4.36
N VAL A 302 14.17 2.37 5.04
CA VAL A 302 14.08 0.92 5.24
C VAL A 302 14.02 0.21 3.89
N PHE A 303 13.15 0.70 3.01
CA PHE A 303 12.95 0.10 1.71
C PHE A 303 14.21 0.18 0.83
N LEU A 304 14.85 1.35 0.77
CA LEU A 304 16.13 1.53 0.06
C LEU A 304 17.25 0.63 0.60
N ARG A 305 17.23 0.31 1.90
CA ARG A 305 18.15 -0.67 2.49
C ARG A 305 17.83 -2.10 2.08
N LEU A 306 16.55 -2.50 2.13
CA LEU A 306 16.13 -3.88 1.92
C LEU A 306 16.20 -4.33 0.46
N THR A 307 15.79 -3.48 -0.48
CA THR A 307 15.73 -3.85 -1.91
C THR A 307 17.04 -3.61 -2.66
N GLY A 308 18.00 -2.93 -2.01
CA GLY A 308 19.08 -2.27 -2.72
C GLY A 308 18.55 -1.22 -3.68
N ARG A 309 19.43 -0.36 -4.20
CA ARG A 309 19.07 0.72 -5.14
C ARG A 309 18.81 0.23 -6.57
N THR A 310 18.30 -0.98 -6.73
CA THR A 310 18.01 -1.59 -8.03
C THR A 310 16.67 -1.13 -8.63
N LEU A 311 16.13 0.01 -8.18
CA LEU A 311 14.99 0.66 -8.81
C LEU A 311 15.43 1.60 -9.93
N ILE A 312 16.05 0.99 -10.93
CA ILE A 312 16.13 1.55 -12.27
C ILE A 312 15.83 0.37 -13.20
N GLU A 313 14.57 0.26 -13.62
CA GLU A 313 14.13 -0.15 -14.96
C GLU A 313 12.63 0.14 -15.13
#